data_AF-A0A251XGR0-F1
#
_entry.id   AF-A0A251XGR0-F1
#
_cell.length_a   1.000
_cell.length_b   1.000
_cell.length_c   1.000
_cell.angle_alpha   90.00
_cell.angle_beta   90.00
_cell.angle_gamma   90.00
#
_symmetry.space_group_name_H-M   'P 1'
#
loop_
_entity.id
_entity.type
_entity.pdbx_description
1 polymer ?
#
loop_
_entity_poly.entity_id
_entity_poly.type
_entity_poly.pdbx_seq_one_letter_code
_entity_poly.pdbx_strand_id
1 'polypeptide(L)'
;MGPDVTLVSSDTETAKDVYRELVSAGLERRSDAPPVIRYEATGGSASDFETLAHRMLGSGVTHVELVETGAISLPTGRGTERPTRRPPTEPHPPRPS
;
A
#
# COMPACT_ATOMS: atom_id res chain seq x y z
N MET A 1 -7.92 0.78 -25.73
CA MET A 1 -8.90 -0.33 -25.66
C MET A 1 -9.98 -0.05 -26.69
N GLY A 2 -10.30 -1.02 -27.54
CA GLY A 2 -11.32 -0.87 -28.59
C GLY A 2 -12.74 -1.15 -28.05
N PRO A 3 -13.78 -0.84 -28.83
CA PRO A 3 -15.18 -1.01 -28.42
C PRO A 3 -15.58 -2.47 -28.15
N ASP A 4 -14.84 -3.44 -28.69
CA ASP A 4 -15.12 -4.87 -28.54
C ASP A 4 -14.47 -5.51 -27.30
N VAL A 5 -13.84 -4.71 -26.43
CA VAL A 5 -13.17 -5.19 -25.21
C VAL A 5 -13.98 -4.81 -23.98
N THR A 6 -14.56 -5.81 -23.33
CA THR A 6 -15.20 -5.63 -22.02
C THR A 6 -14.14 -5.59 -20.93
N LEU A 7 -14.04 -4.45 -20.24
CA LEU A 7 -13.25 -4.37 -19.01
C LEU A 7 -14.05 -4.99 -17.87
N VAL A 8 -13.46 -5.99 -17.23
CA VAL A 8 -14.01 -6.61 -16.03
C VAL A 8 -13.18 -6.19 -14.83
N SER A 9 -13.86 -5.73 -13.78
CA SER A 9 -13.22 -5.32 -12.52
C SER A 9 -13.27 -6.47 -11.53
N SER A 10 -12.12 -7.05 -11.21
CA SER A 10 -12.04 -8.20 -10.30
C SER A 10 -12.45 -7.84 -8.87
N ASP A 11 -12.20 -6.59 -8.45
CA ASP A 11 -12.60 -6.08 -7.13
C ASP A 11 -14.10 -6.26 -6.86
N THR A 12 -14.92 -5.97 -7.86
CA THR A 12 -16.37 -5.97 -7.77
C THR A 12 -16.91 -7.39 -7.71
N GLU A 13 -16.30 -8.32 -8.45
CA GLU A 13 -16.70 -9.72 -8.35
C GLU A 13 -16.26 -10.33 -7.01
N THR A 14 -15.05 -10.01 -6.54
CA THR A 14 -14.60 -10.42 -5.20
C THR A 14 -15.52 -9.89 -4.09
N ALA A 15 -15.97 -8.63 -4.17
CA ALA A 15 -16.90 -8.07 -3.19
C ALA A 15 -18.25 -8.80 -3.18
N LYS A 16 -18.77 -9.17 -4.36
CA LYS A 16 -20.01 -9.98 -4.46
C LYS A 16 -19.81 -11.38 -3.89
N ASP A 17 -18.66 -12.00 -4.13
CA ASP A 17 -18.37 -13.33 -3.61
C ASP A 17 -18.32 -13.34 -2.09
N VAL A 18 -17.65 -12.36 -1.48
CA VAL A 18 -17.64 -12.18 -0.02
C VAL A 18 -19.06 -11.98 0.51
N TYR A 19 -19.88 -11.16 -0.15
CA TYR A 19 -21.27 -10.97 0.26
C TYR A 19 -22.08 -12.28 0.20
N ARG A 20 -21.97 -13.04 -0.91
CA ARG A 20 -22.65 -14.34 -1.06
C ARG A 20 -22.26 -15.32 0.05
N GLU A 21 -20.97 -15.37 0.41
CA GLU A 21 -20.47 -16.25 1.47
C GLU A 21 -20.97 -15.83 2.86
N LEU A 22 -20.98 -14.53 3.15
CA LEU A 22 -21.51 -14.03 4.43
C LEU A 22 -23.01 -14.31 4.58
N VAL A 23 -23.80 -14.17 3.50
CA VAL A 23 -25.24 -14.48 3.49
C VAL A 23 -25.47 -15.98 3.66
N SER A 24 -24.76 -16.82 2.91
CA SER A 24 -24.93 -18.28 2.97
C SER A 24 -24.60 -18.84 4.34
N ALA A 25 -23.58 -18.27 5.01
CA ALA A 25 -23.18 -18.63 6.37
C ALA A 25 -24.01 -17.95 7.47
N GLY A 26 -24.93 -17.03 7.14
CA GLY A 26 -25.72 -16.27 8.11
C GLY A 26 -24.89 -15.31 8.98
N LEU A 27 -23.76 -14.82 8.47
CA LEU A 27 -22.80 -13.95 9.14
C LEU A 27 -23.01 -12.46 8.84
N GLU A 28 -24.12 -12.10 8.22
CA GLU A 28 -24.47 -10.70 7.95
C GLU A 28 -24.59 -9.90 9.25
N ARG A 29 -24.10 -8.66 9.21
CA ARG A 29 -24.23 -7.74 10.34
C ARG A 29 -25.69 -7.32 10.51
N ARG A 30 -26.31 -7.68 11.64
CA ARG A 30 -27.71 -7.32 11.98
C ARG A 30 -27.85 -6.10 12.89
N SER A 31 -26.74 -5.56 13.40
CA SER A 31 -26.75 -4.36 14.24
C SER A 31 -27.09 -3.12 13.42
N ASP A 32 -27.84 -2.22 14.03
CA ASP A 32 -28.21 -0.89 13.51
C ASP A 32 -27.18 0.20 13.86
N ALA A 33 -26.28 -0.06 14.80
CA ALA A 33 -25.19 0.85 15.15
C ALA A 33 -24.33 1.15 13.91
N PRO A 34 -23.65 2.31 13.83
CA PRO A 34 -22.70 2.58 12.76
C PRO A 34 -21.60 1.50 12.67
N PRO A 35 -21.11 1.16 11.47
CA PRO A 35 -20.00 0.23 11.32
C PRO A 35 -18.70 0.87 11.83
N VAL A 36 -17.81 0.04 12.38
CA VAL A 36 -16.45 0.44 12.73
C VAL A 36 -15.53 -0.02 11.61
N ILE A 37 -14.86 0.93 10.95
CA ILE A 37 -13.89 0.67 9.88
C ILE A 37 -12.53 1.14 10.40
N ARG A 38 -11.52 0.27 10.32
CA ARG A 38 -10.14 0.58 10.69
C ARG A 38 -9.23 0.38 9.50
N TYR A 39 -8.33 1.32 9.29
CA TYR A 39 -7.28 1.24 8.28
C TYR A 39 -5.94 1.13 9.01
N GLU A 40 -5.16 0.12 8.66
CA GLU A 40 -3.87 -0.17 9.29
C GLU A 40 -2.80 -0.29 8.21
N ALA A 41 -1.62 0.27 8.49
CA ALA A 41 -0.48 0.19 7.59
C ALA A 41 0.78 -0.19 8.37
N THR A 42 1.63 -1.00 7.75
CA THR A 42 2.93 -1.41 8.32
C THR A 42 4.09 -0.56 7.82
N GLY A 43 3.81 0.37 6.90
CA GLY A 43 4.79 1.30 6.36
C GLY A 43 5.19 2.39 7.36
N GLY A 44 6.22 3.17 7.02
CA GLY A 44 6.73 4.25 7.88
C GLY A 44 5.92 5.55 7.85
N SER A 45 4.83 5.63 7.08
CA SER A 45 4.09 6.87 6.82
C SER A 45 2.60 6.61 6.65
N ALA A 46 1.80 7.04 7.63
CA ALA A 46 0.34 7.01 7.54
C ALA A 46 -0.18 7.99 6.49
N SER A 47 0.44 9.17 6.39
CA SER A 47 0.00 10.23 5.46
C SER A 47 0.14 9.83 3.99
N ASP A 48 1.16 9.05 3.64
CA ASP A 48 1.33 8.54 2.27
C ASP A 48 0.20 7.55 1.92
N PHE A 49 -0.18 6.71 2.89
CA PHE A 49 -1.33 5.80 2.74
C PHE A 49 -2.62 6.59 2.60
N GLU A 50 -2.89 7.56 3.48
CA GLU A 50 -4.09 8.41 3.44
C GLU A 50 -4.23 9.11 2.09
N THR A 51 -3.14 9.67 1.56
CA THR A 51 -3.13 10.32 0.24
C THR A 51 -3.58 9.38 -0.87
N LEU A 52 -3.10 8.13 -0.86
CA LEU A 52 -3.49 7.12 -1.84
C LEU A 52 -4.94 6.69 -1.63
N ALA A 53 -5.34 6.46 -0.39
CA ALA A 53 -6.68 6.04 -0.03
C ALA A 53 -7.72 7.10 -0.44
N HIS A 54 -7.45 8.39 -0.23
CA HIS A 54 -8.32 9.47 -0.70
C HIS A 54 -8.48 9.47 -2.22
N ARG A 55 -7.41 9.19 -2.96
CA ARG A 55 -7.47 9.12 -4.42
C ARG A 55 -8.29 7.93 -4.91
N MET A 56 -8.21 6.78 -4.23
CA MET A 56 -8.85 5.54 -4.68
C MET A 56 -10.27 5.37 -4.16
N LEU A 57 -10.54 5.79 -2.92
CA LEU A 57 -11.78 5.53 -2.18
C LEU A 57 -12.57 6.82 -1.85
N GLY A 58 -12.00 8.00 -2.12
CA GLY A 58 -12.55 9.28 -1.71
C GLY A 58 -12.21 9.65 -0.26
N SER A 59 -12.75 10.77 0.22
CA SER A 59 -12.41 11.37 1.52
C SER A 59 -12.95 10.63 2.76
N GLY A 60 -13.46 9.41 2.60
CA GLY A 60 -14.02 8.61 3.70
C GLY A 60 -12.97 7.99 4.63
N VAL A 61 -11.69 7.99 4.21
CA VAL A 61 -10.58 7.50 5.04
C VAL A 61 -10.04 8.64 5.88
N THR A 62 -10.41 8.70 7.15
CA THR A 62 -10.04 9.83 8.03
C THR A 62 -8.83 9.56 8.91
N HIS A 63 -8.45 8.29 9.07
CA HIS A 63 -7.36 7.90 9.96
C HIS A 63 -6.77 6.55 9.55
N VAL A 64 -5.44 6.44 9.64
CA VAL A 64 -4.69 5.19 9.45
C VAL A 64 -3.78 4.95 10.65
N GLU A 65 -3.88 3.78 11.25
CA GLU A 65 -3.02 3.35 12.35
C GLU A 65 -1.76 2.68 11.80
N LEU A 66 -0.58 3.08 12.28
CA LEU A 66 0.66 2.37 11.97
C LEU A 66 0.84 1.20 12.93
N VAL A 67 0.98 -0.01 12.39
CA VAL A 67 1.05 -1.24 13.16
C VAL A 67 2.32 -2.03 12.82
N GLU A 68 2.92 -2.64 13.83
CA GLU A 68 4.01 -3.59 13.64
C GLU A 68 3.45 -5.02 13.60
N THR A 69 3.80 -5.78 12.56
CA THR A 69 3.33 -7.17 12.40
C THR A 69 4.03 -8.15 13.35
N GLY A 70 5.05 -7.70 14.11
CA GLY A 70 5.83 -8.52 15.06
C GLY A 70 6.69 -9.64 14.44
N ALA A 71 6.53 -9.91 13.14
CA ALA A 71 7.28 -10.96 12.43
C ALA A 71 8.70 -10.55 12.07
N ILE A 72 8.94 -9.26 11.76
CA ILE A 72 10.24 -8.71 11.35
C ILE A 72 10.33 -7.25 11.79
N SER A 73 11.41 -6.87 12.48
CA SER A 73 11.74 -5.46 12.73
C SER A 73 12.32 -4.85 11.46
N LEU A 74 11.58 -3.93 10.84
CA LEU A 74 12.09 -3.17 9.71
C LEU A 74 13.06 -2.09 10.23
N PRO A 75 14.27 -1.94 9.66
CA PRO A 75 15.13 -0.84 10.02
C PRO A 75 14.42 0.48 9.73
N THR A 76 14.34 1.36 10.72
CA THR A 76 13.72 2.68 10.60
C THR A 76 14.42 3.43 9.47
N GLY A 77 13.67 3.78 8.43
CA GLY A 77 14.20 4.21 7.14
C GLY A 77 15.30 5.26 7.25
N ARG A 78 16.52 4.93 6.80
CA ARG A 78 17.50 5.93 6.40
C ARG A 78 16.91 6.63 5.17
N GLY A 79 16.52 7.89 5.33
CA GLY A 79 16.08 8.72 4.23
C GLY A 79 17.10 8.68 3.08
N THR A 80 16.61 8.42 1.88
CA THR A 80 17.15 8.91 0.60
C THR A 80 18.61 9.38 0.59
N GLU A 81 19.59 8.48 0.74
CA GLU A 81 20.94 8.77 0.25
C GLU A 81 20.95 8.51 -1.25
N ARG A 82 20.74 9.57 -2.02
CA ARG A 82 21.03 9.61 -3.45
C ARG A 82 22.49 9.18 -3.62
N PRO A 83 22.83 8.15 -4.42
CA PRO A 83 24.20 7.68 -4.53
C PRO A 83 25.07 8.85 -5.01
N THR A 84 25.99 9.29 -4.13
CA THR A 84 27.00 10.28 -4.47
C THR A 84 27.83 9.71 -5.59
N ARG A 85 27.73 10.35 -6.76
CA ARG A 85 28.55 10.03 -7.94
C ARG A 85 30.02 10.06 -7.50
N ARG A 86 30.70 8.92 -7.56
CA ARG A 86 32.16 8.82 -7.35
C ARG A 86 32.86 9.91 -8.17
N PRO A 87 33.79 10.68 -7.58
CA PRO A 87 34.62 11.57 -8.38
C PRO A 87 35.49 10.75 -9.34
N PRO A 88 35.86 11.31 -10.52
CA PRO A 88 36.67 10.60 -11.49
C PRO A 88 38.05 10.28 -10.89
N THR A 89 38.48 9.03 -11.05
CA THR A 89 39.81 8.56 -10.64
C THR A 89 40.88 9.30 -11.42
N GLU A 90 41.81 9.93 -10.71
CA GLU A 90 42.99 10.60 -11.27
C GLU A 90 43.91 9.58 -11.99
N PRO A 91 44.65 9.96 -13.05
CA PRO A 91 45.39 9.00 -13.86
C PRO A 91 46.59 8.42 -13.09
N HIS A 92 46.75 7.10 -13.17
CA HIS A 92 47.88 6.36 -12.63
C HIS A 92 49.21 6.76 -13.34
N PRO A 93 50.32 7.00 -12.61
CA PRO A 93 51.59 7.33 -13.25
C PRO A 93 52.22 6.07 -13.92
N PRO A 94 53.03 6.24 -14.97
CA PRO A 94 53.60 5.11 -15.71
C PRO A 94 54.70 4.41 -14.90
N ARG A 95 54.79 3.09 -15.04
CA ARG A 95 55.84 2.26 -14.45
C ARG A 95 57.19 2.49 -15.16
N PRO A 96 58.32 2.51 -14.44
CA PRO A 96 59.65 2.58 -15.05
C PRO A 96 60.04 1.25 -15.72
N SER A 97 60.89 1.37 -16.75
CA SER A 97 61.40 0.30 -17.63
C SER A 97 62.29 -0.72 -16.93
#